data_AF-A0A928A8H2-F1
#
_entry.id   AF-A0A928A8H2-F1
#
_cell.length_a   1.000
_cell.length_b   1.000
_cell.length_c   1.000
_cell.angle_alpha   90.00
_cell.angle_beta   90.00
_cell.angle_gamma   90.00
#
_symmetry.space_group_name_H-M   'P 1'
#
loop_
_entity.id
_entity.type
_entity.pdbx_description
1 polymer ?
#
loop_
_entity_poly.entity_id
_entity_poly.type
_entity_poly.pdbx_seq_one_letter_code
_entity_poly.pdbx_strand_id
1 'polypeptide(L)'
;MGFNKKAFTLVEVIGVITILSLMLLVTVPALTKTLKRNEQKKYDDYIDNLRIVSESYVVKQLKEGIVIGDEYYITLGNLIDNGYIENTIVNPENENKLSRDTQIKVTKNLDGSFNYNVMEHYILPDDYMLVEYIESTGTQYINTGVLPNQNTGFDISFSDPDGNINSGTMMGSKNLENGFVLTTYTNDDSLNGTFIYGKEIDDAQNNFDEDVHISLKNKVYNELFPLKTQQFAINVPIVLFALNDNNIVKEHIGIQLYGLKFYDGNDLIRDFVPCYRKKDGTVGLYDLANAKFYTNNGTSEFQKGNDVQ
;
A
#
# COMPACT_ATOMS: atom_id res chain seq x y z
N MET A 1 45.10 -9.78 49.14
CA MET A 1 43.94 -9.71 48.22
C MET A 1 43.61 -8.23 48.06
N GLY A 2 43.98 -7.59 46.94
CA GLY A 2 43.75 -6.17 46.70
C GLY A 2 43.27 -5.98 45.28
N PHE A 3 41.96 -5.81 45.08
CA PHE A 3 41.40 -5.46 43.78
C PHE A 3 41.74 -4.01 43.47
N ASN A 4 42.71 -3.81 42.58
CA ASN A 4 43.08 -2.50 42.05
C ASN A 4 41.95 -2.02 41.11
N LYS A 5 40.95 -1.32 41.65
CA LYS A 5 39.87 -0.73 40.83
C LYS A 5 40.38 0.56 40.20
N LYS A 6 40.96 0.48 39.01
CA LYS A 6 41.21 1.65 38.17
C LYS A 6 39.85 2.12 37.63
N ALA A 7 39.32 3.21 38.19
CA ALA A 7 38.15 3.88 37.66
C ALA A 7 38.56 4.65 36.39
N PHE A 8 37.76 4.55 35.32
CA PHE A 8 37.98 5.31 34.09
C PHE A 8 37.85 6.82 34.35
N THR A 9 38.67 7.62 33.67
CA THR A 9 38.58 9.07 33.75
C THR A 9 37.40 9.58 32.91
N LEU A 10 36.82 10.71 33.29
CA LEU A 10 35.67 11.29 32.60
C LEU A 10 35.94 11.55 31.11
N VAL A 11 37.18 11.93 30.76
CA VAL A 11 37.59 12.20 29.38
C VAL A 11 37.64 10.93 28.52
N GLU A 12 38.05 9.79 29.10
CA GLU A 12 38.05 8.50 28.40
C GLU A 12 36.63 8.02 28.11
N VAL A 13 35.71 8.21 29.06
CA VAL A 13 34.29 7.84 28.88
C VAL A 13 33.63 8.70 27.79
N ILE A 14 33.89 10.01 27.78
CA ILE A 14 33.36 10.91 26.75
C ILE A 14 33.93 10.54 25.38
N GLY A 15 35.23 10.23 25.28
CA GLY A 15 35.85 9.82 24.02
C GLY A 15 35.26 8.53 23.44
N VAL A 16 34.91 7.55 24.29
CA VAL A 16 34.23 6.32 23.83
C VAL A 16 32.81 6.62 23.37
N ILE A 17 32.06 7.44 24.11
CA ILE A 17 30.69 7.82 23.76
C ILE A 17 30.64 8.59 22.43
N THR A 18 31.56 9.52 22.19
CA THR A 18 31.58 10.29 20.94
C THR A 18 31.88 9.41 19.73
N ILE A 19 32.81 8.46 19.85
CA ILE A 19 33.11 7.51 18.78
C ILE A 19 31.91 6.58 18.51
N LEU A 20 31.25 6.06 19.56
CA LEU A 20 30.06 5.22 19.41
C LEU A 20 28.91 5.97 18.72
N SER A 21 28.69 7.24 19.09
CA SER A 21 27.66 8.08 18.45
C SER A 21 27.94 8.33 16.97
N LEU A 22 29.21 8.59 16.60
CA LEU A 22 29.61 8.76 15.21
C LEU A 22 29.48 7.46 14.40
N MET A 23 29.82 6.31 15.01
CA MET A 23 29.64 5.00 14.38
C MET A 23 28.16 4.70 14.13
N LEU A 24 27.27 4.97 15.10
CA LEU A 24 25.82 4.77 14.95
C LEU A 24 25.25 5.62 13.80
N LEU A 25 25.70 6.87 13.67
CA LEU A 25 25.24 7.79 12.63
C LEU A 25 25.50 7.26 11.20
N VAL A 26 26.63 6.57 11.00
CA VAL A 26 26.99 5.98 9.70
C VAL A 26 26.38 4.59 9.51
N THR A 27 26.31 3.78 10.57
CA THR A 27 25.88 2.37 10.48
C THR A 27 24.37 2.22 10.35
N VAL A 28 23.57 3.00 11.08
CA VAL A 28 22.11 2.85 11.09
C VAL A 28 21.49 3.04 9.69
N PRO A 29 21.78 4.12 8.93
CA PRO A 29 21.22 4.28 7.59
C PRO A 29 21.60 3.15 6.61
N ALA A 30 22.84 2.65 6.71
CA ALA A 30 23.34 1.57 5.86
C ALA A 30 22.64 0.23 6.17
N LEU A 31 22.42 -0.08 7.45
CA LEU A 31 21.64 -1.25 7.85
C LEU A 31 20.19 -1.13 7.39
N THR A 32 19.54 0.02 7.62
CA THR A 32 18.14 0.23 7.20
C THR A 32 17.97 0.08 5.70
N LYS A 33 18.88 0.65 4.89
CA LYS A 33 18.88 0.47 3.43
C LYS A 33 19.04 -1.00 3.02
N THR A 34 19.87 -1.75 3.73
CA THR A 34 20.08 -3.18 3.47
C THR A 34 18.85 -4.02 3.82
N LEU A 35 18.18 -3.72 4.93
CA LEU A 35 16.94 -4.40 5.33
C LEU A 35 15.81 -4.15 4.32
N LYS A 36 15.56 -2.89 3.95
CA LYS A 36 14.57 -2.54 2.91
C LYS A 36 14.84 -3.26 1.59
N ARG A 37 16.10 -3.31 1.16
CA ARG A 37 16.50 -4.05 -0.05
C ARG A 37 16.23 -5.55 0.07
N ASN A 38 16.41 -6.13 1.25
CA ASN A 38 16.15 -7.55 1.47
C ASN A 38 14.65 -7.86 1.52
N GLU A 39 13.82 -6.98 2.09
CA GLU A 39 12.36 -7.10 2.09
C GLU A 39 11.81 -7.02 0.67
N GLN A 40 12.17 -5.99 -0.09
CA GLN A 40 11.80 -5.85 -1.50
C GLN A 40 12.22 -7.08 -2.30
N LYS A 41 13.47 -7.54 -2.12
CA LYS A 41 13.98 -8.70 -2.83
C LYS A 41 13.16 -9.97 -2.55
N LYS A 42 12.68 -10.17 -1.32
CA LYS A 42 11.82 -11.32 -1.00
C LYS A 42 10.52 -11.29 -1.80
N TYR A 43 9.93 -10.11 -1.94
CA TYR A 43 8.72 -9.93 -2.74
C TYR A 43 8.99 -10.11 -4.24
N ASP A 44 10.09 -9.55 -4.75
CA ASP A 44 10.49 -9.74 -6.15
C ASP A 44 10.72 -11.22 -6.47
N ASP A 45 11.51 -11.92 -5.64
CA ASP A 45 11.77 -13.36 -5.78
C ASP A 45 10.46 -14.16 -5.70
N TYR A 46 9.50 -13.70 -4.89
CA TYR A 46 8.18 -14.30 -4.74
C TYR A 46 7.33 -14.18 -6.02
N ILE A 47 7.21 -12.98 -6.59
CA ILE A 47 6.48 -12.74 -7.84
C ILE A 47 7.18 -13.45 -9.02
N ASP A 48 8.51 -13.45 -9.06
CA ASP A 48 9.27 -14.17 -10.07
C ASP A 48 9.05 -15.68 -10.00
N ASN A 49 8.98 -16.25 -8.80
CA ASN A 49 8.66 -17.67 -8.65
C ASN A 49 7.26 -17.97 -9.21
N LEU A 50 6.24 -17.16 -8.88
CA LEU A 50 4.88 -17.30 -9.43
C LEU A 50 4.84 -17.19 -10.96
N ARG A 51 5.64 -16.27 -11.52
CA ARG A 51 5.80 -16.13 -12.97
C ARG A 51 6.44 -17.37 -13.59
N ILE A 52 7.57 -17.86 -13.06
CA ILE A 52 8.30 -19.01 -13.60
C ILE A 52 7.43 -20.28 -13.62
N VAL A 53 6.68 -20.53 -12.54
CA VAL A 53 5.77 -21.69 -12.49
C VAL A 53 4.60 -21.53 -13.45
N SER A 54 4.08 -20.30 -13.63
CA SER A 54 3.04 -19.99 -14.61
C SER A 54 3.53 -20.16 -16.05
N GLU A 55 4.76 -19.75 -16.36
CA GLU A 55 5.42 -19.99 -17.65
C GLU A 55 5.51 -21.49 -17.96
N SER A 56 5.95 -22.28 -16.97
CA SER A 56 6.04 -23.73 -17.11
C SER A 56 4.68 -24.40 -17.35
N TYR A 57 3.63 -23.90 -16.68
CA TYR A 57 2.26 -24.32 -16.92
C TYR A 57 1.80 -24.00 -18.34
N VAL A 58 1.99 -22.76 -18.81
CA VAL A 58 1.63 -22.33 -20.18
C VAL A 58 2.34 -23.16 -21.24
N VAL A 59 3.63 -23.42 -21.08
CA VAL A 59 4.40 -24.25 -22.01
C VAL A 59 3.83 -25.67 -22.11
N LYS A 60 3.37 -26.24 -20.99
CA LYS A 60 2.69 -27.54 -21.00
C LYS A 60 1.37 -27.47 -21.78
N GLN A 61 0.53 -26.47 -21.52
CA GLN A 61 -0.75 -26.30 -22.22
C GLN A 61 -0.57 -26.15 -23.74
N LEU A 62 0.42 -25.36 -24.18
CA LEU A 62 0.76 -25.21 -25.59
C LEU A 62 1.21 -26.52 -26.23
N LYS A 63 2.02 -27.33 -25.53
CA LYS A 63 2.45 -28.67 -26.00
C LYS A 63 1.29 -29.65 -26.13
N GLU A 64 0.26 -29.50 -25.28
CA GLU A 64 -0.97 -30.28 -25.32
C GLU A 64 -1.97 -29.76 -26.37
N GLY A 65 -1.61 -28.72 -27.12
CA GLY A 65 -2.39 -28.18 -28.24
C GLY A 65 -3.43 -27.13 -27.84
N ILE A 66 -3.39 -26.63 -26.61
CA ILE A 66 -4.27 -25.53 -26.18
C ILE A 66 -3.82 -24.23 -26.83
N VAL A 67 -4.76 -23.52 -27.46
CA VAL A 67 -4.51 -22.21 -28.06
C VAL A 67 -4.70 -21.13 -27.00
N ILE A 68 -3.65 -20.36 -26.75
CA ILE A 68 -3.67 -19.19 -25.87
C ILE A 68 -3.94 -17.95 -26.72
N GLY A 69 -5.02 -17.23 -26.39
CA GLY A 69 -5.41 -15.97 -27.03
C GLY A 69 -4.56 -14.78 -26.60
N ASP A 70 -5.04 -13.56 -26.85
CA ASP A 70 -4.33 -12.34 -26.48
C ASP A 70 -4.22 -12.17 -24.95
N GLU A 71 -5.24 -12.62 -24.22
CA GLU A 71 -5.25 -12.72 -22.77
C GLU A 71 -5.66 -14.13 -22.30
N TYR A 72 -5.00 -14.64 -21.28
CA TYR A 72 -5.29 -15.91 -20.64
C TYR A 72 -5.05 -15.83 -19.13
N TYR A 73 -5.92 -16.44 -18.33
CA TYR A 73 -5.90 -16.32 -16.88
C TYR A 73 -5.62 -17.69 -16.26
N ILE A 74 -4.62 -17.75 -15.39
CA ILE A 74 -4.24 -18.95 -14.64
C ILE A 74 -4.57 -18.67 -13.18
N THR A 75 -5.34 -19.55 -12.52
CA THR A 75 -5.55 -19.40 -11.08
C THR A 75 -4.44 -20.09 -10.30
N LEU A 76 -4.20 -19.62 -9.08
CA LEU A 76 -3.29 -20.27 -8.15
C LEU A 76 -3.73 -21.71 -7.85
N GLY A 77 -5.04 -21.95 -7.82
CA GLY A 77 -5.62 -23.28 -7.77
C GLY A 77 -5.14 -24.17 -8.91
N ASN A 78 -5.09 -23.69 -10.16
CA ASN A 78 -4.56 -24.48 -11.28
C ASN A 78 -3.11 -24.89 -11.07
N LEU A 79 -2.27 -23.98 -10.56
CA LEU A 79 -0.85 -24.25 -10.32
C LEU A 79 -0.65 -25.26 -9.18
N ILE A 80 -1.41 -25.14 -8.10
CA ILE A 80 -1.41 -26.08 -6.98
C ILE A 80 -1.88 -27.46 -7.43
N ASP A 81 -3.03 -27.53 -8.11
CA ASP A 81 -3.67 -28.79 -8.50
C ASP A 81 -2.83 -29.57 -9.54
N ASN A 82 -2.02 -28.85 -10.34
CA ASN A 82 -1.08 -29.44 -11.29
C ASN A 82 0.31 -29.70 -10.69
N GLY A 83 0.52 -29.45 -9.39
CA GLY A 83 1.76 -29.77 -8.69
C GLY A 83 2.93 -28.83 -8.99
N TYR A 84 2.67 -27.63 -9.52
CA TYR A 84 3.70 -26.62 -9.73
C TYR A 84 4.06 -25.89 -8.44
N ILE A 85 3.18 -25.89 -7.43
CA ILE A 85 3.38 -25.26 -6.12
C ILE A 85 2.83 -26.16 -5.02
N GLU A 86 3.57 -26.32 -3.93
CA GLU A 86 3.27 -27.33 -2.90
C GLU A 86 2.11 -26.97 -1.95
N ASN A 87 1.77 -25.70 -1.73
CA ASN A 87 0.71 -25.33 -0.77
C ASN A 87 0.24 -23.86 -0.81
N THR A 88 -0.58 -23.46 0.18
CA THR A 88 -1.01 -22.07 0.41
C THR A 88 0.15 -21.10 0.33
N ILE A 89 -0.02 -20.10 -0.52
CA ILE A 89 0.99 -19.09 -0.75
C ILE A 89 0.73 -17.90 0.16
N VAL A 90 1.81 -17.42 0.76
CA VAL A 90 1.79 -16.27 1.67
C VAL A 90 2.57 -15.15 0.99
N ASN A 91 1.97 -13.97 0.89
CA ASN A 91 2.68 -12.79 0.42
C ASN A 91 3.72 -12.40 1.51
N PRO A 92 5.02 -12.33 1.17
CA PRO A 92 6.09 -12.07 2.15
C PRO A 92 6.12 -10.63 2.69
N GLU A 93 5.38 -9.68 2.11
CA GLU A 93 5.30 -8.29 2.57
C GLU A 93 4.33 -8.11 3.74
N ASN A 94 3.20 -8.80 3.70
CA ASN A 94 2.12 -8.62 4.66
C ASN A 94 1.73 -9.90 5.41
N GLU A 95 2.38 -11.02 5.11
CA GLU A 95 2.11 -12.34 5.66
C GLU A 95 0.68 -12.85 5.40
N ASN A 96 -0.06 -12.18 4.51
CA ASN A 96 -1.42 -12.58 4.18
C ASN A 96 -1.43 -13.81 3.28
N LYS A 97 -2.38 -14.71 3.56
CA LYS A 97 -2.60 -15.89 2.73
C LYS A 97 -3.35 -15.48 1.48
N LEU A 98 -2.80 -15.89 0.34
CA LEU A 98 -3.48 -15.74 -0.94
C LEU A 98 -4.55 -16.81 -1.11
N SER A 99 -5.68 -16.39 -1.69
CA SER A 99 -6.72 -17.28 -2.16
C SER A 99 -6.23 -18.10 -3.35
N ARG A 100 -6.81 -19.29 -3.49
CA ARG A 100 -6.63 -20.15 -4.67
C ARG A 100 -7.15 -19.47 -5.95
N ASP A 101 -8.02 -18.49 -5.80
CA ASP A 101 -8.59 -17.73 -6.92
C ASP A 101 -7.67 -16.60 -7.40
N THR A 102 -6.56 -16.33 -6.69
CA THR A 102 -5.50 -15.43 -7.15
C THR A 102 -5.15 -15.75 -8.60
N GLN A 103 -5.21 -14.74 -9.47
CA GLN A 103 -5.07 -14.92 -10.91
C GLN A 103 -3.71 -14.41 -11.39
N ILE A 104 -3.12 -15.13 -12.34
CA ILE A 104 -1.98 -14.66 -13.11
C ILE A 104 -2.50 -14.40 -14.53
N LYS A 105 -2.53 -13.12 -14.91
CA LYS A 105 -2.88 -12.68 -16.26
C LYS A 105 -1.68 -12.87 -17.17
N VAL A 106 -1.88 -13.65 -18.22
CA VAL A 106 -0.92 -13.91 -19.30
C VAL A 106 -1.34 -13.09 -20.51
N THR A 107 -0.45 -12.22 -20.99
CA THR A 107 -0.68 -11.40 -22.18
C THR A 107 0.33 -11.77 -23.25
N LYS A 108 -0.15 -12.04 -24.47
CA LYS A 108 0.71 -12.36 -25.60
C LYS A 108 1.24 -11.08 -26.26
N ASN A 109 2.56 -10.99 -26.38
CA ASN A 109 3.23 -9.91 -27.09
C ASN A 109 3.21 -10.15 -28.61
N LEU A 110 3.41 -9.07 -29.38
CA LEU A 110 3.47 -9.12 -30.85
C LEU A 110 4.59 -10.02 -31.39
N ASP A 111 5.66 -10.19 -30.62
CA ASP A 111 6.79 -11.07 -30.95
C ASP A 111 6.54 -12.55 -30.60
N GLY A 112 5.37 -12.86 -30.04
CA GLY A 112 4.99 -14.21 -29.61
C GLY A 112 5.48 -14.59 -28.20
N SER A 113 6.19 -13.71 -27.50
CA SER A 113 6.50 -13.89 -26.07
C SER A 113 5.25 -13.63 -25.19
N PHE A 114 5.31 -14.02 -23.92
CA PHE A 114 4.23 -13.82 -22.96
C PHE A 114 4.69 -12.95 -21.79
N ASN A 115 3.86 -12.00 -21.39
CA ASN A 115 3.99 -11.25 -20.14
C ASN A 115 3.06 -11.85 -19.09
N TYR A 116 3.49 -11.85 -17.83
CA TYR A 116 2.73 -12.40 -16.70
C TYR A 116 2.54 -11.31 -15.64
N ASN A 117 1.30 -11.09 -15.22
CA ASN A 117 0.96 -10.13 -14.18
C ASN A 117 0.13 -10.84 -13.09
N VAL A 118 0.63 -10.83 -11.85
CA VAL A 118 -0.04 -11.46 -10.71
C VAL A 118 -1.07 -10.48 -10.15
N MET A 119 -2.31 -10.93 -10.02
CA MET A 119 -3.43 -10.22 -9.40
C MET A 119 -3.76 -10.93 -8.10
N GLU A 120 -3.13 -10.48 -7.01
CA GLU A 120 -3.29 -11.07 -5.68
C GLU A 120 -4.75 -11.03 -5.21
N HIS A 121 -5.22 -12.15 -4.65
CA HIS A 121 -6.53 -12.24 -4.02
C HIS A 121 -6.35 -12.76 -2.59
N TYR A 122 -6.94 -12.13 -1.58
CA TYR A 122 -6.72 -12.48 -0.17
C TYR A 122 -7.86 -13.32 0.40
N ILE A 123 -7.56 -14.21 1.34
CA ILE A 123 -8.59 -14.99 2.04
C ILE A 123 -9.24 -14.12 3.12
N LEU A 124 -10.47 -13.67 2.88
CA LEU A 124 -11.30 -13.00 3.89
C LEU A 124 -12.08 -14.01 4.75
N PRO A 125 -12.53 -13.63 5.96
CA PRO A 125 -13.53 -14.41 6.69
C PRO A 125 -14.81 -14.58 5.86
N ASP A 126 -15.50 -15.71 6.05
CA ASP A 126 -16.69 -16.09 5.27
C ASP A 126 -17.80 -15.01 5.23
N ASP A 127 -17.86 -14.15 6.25
CA ASP A 127 -18.80 -13.05 6.37
C ASP A 127 -18.58 -11.91 5.34
N TYR A 128 -17.45 -11.90 4.63
CA TYR A 128 -17.05 -10.84 3.70
C TYR A 128 -16.78 -11.37 2.29
N MET A 129 -16.95 -10.50 1.30
CA MET A 129 -16.66 -10.77 -0.12
C MET A 129 -15.81 -9.64 -0.68
N LEU A 130 -14.66 -9.98 -1.28
CA LEU A 130 -13.80 -9.02 -1.95
C LEU A 130 -14.48 -8.43 -3.19
N VAL A 131 -14.20 -7.15 -3.44
CA VAL A 131 -14.65 -6.45 -4.65
C VAL A 131 -13.49 -5.70 -5.27
N GLU A 132 -13.60 -5.35 -6.55
CA GLU A 132 -12.50 -4.70 -7.27
C GLU A 132 -12.11 -3.36 -6.65
N TYR A 133 -13.13 -2.58 -6.25
CA TYR A 133 -12.97 -1.27 -5.62
C TYR A 133 -14.19 -0.94 -4.76
N ILE A 134 -14.03 0.03 -3.86
CA ILE A 134 -15.14 0.81 -3.31
C ILE A 134 -15.09 2.22 -3.89
N GLU A 135 -16.24 2.87 -4.03
CA GLU A 135 -16.35 4.18 -4.65
C GLU A 135 -17.17 5.14 -3.79
N SER A 136 -16.53 6.25 -3.42
CA SER A 136 -17.18 7.39 -2.80
C SER A 136 -17.89 8.22 -3.88
N THR A 137 -19.06 8.77 -3.55
CA THR A 137 -19.76 9.77 -4.38
C THR A 137 -19.59 11.19 -3.83
N GLY A 138 -18.63 11.40 -2.92
CA GLY A 138 -18.30 12.71 -2.35
C GLY A 138 -18.99 13.07 -1.03
N THR A 139 -19.66 12.12 -0.36
CA THR A 139 -20.25 12.35 0.98
C THR A 139 -19.92 11.27 2.00
N GLN A 140 -19.26 10.21 1.55
CA GLN A 140 -18.79 9.09 2.34
C GLN A 140 -17.36 9.37 2.82
N TYR A 141 -17.00 8.82 3.96
CA TYR A 141 -15.60 8.78 4.42
C TYR A 141 -15.39 7.58 5.36
N ILE A 142 -14.15 7.14 5.51
CA ILE A 142 -13.77 6.07 6.44
C ILE A 142 -12.74 6.61 7.43
N ASN A 143 -13.00 6.47 8.73
CA ASN A 143 -12.00 6.75 9.76
C ASN A 143 -11.06 5.55 9.95
N THR A 144 -9.78 5.71 9.58
CA THR A 144 -8.77 4.64 9.64
C THR A 144 -8.30 4.33 11.08
N GLY A 145 -8.45 5.31 11.98
CA GLY A 145 -7.88 5.33 13.32
C GLY A 145 -6.35 5.52 13.36
N VAL A 146 -5.69 5.76 12.22
CA VAL A 146 -4.23 5.98 12.16
C VAL A 146 -3.92 7.43 12.52
N LEU A 147 -3.08 7.65 13.52
CA LEU A 147 -2.59 8.98 13.91
C LEU A 147 -1.24 9.25 13.21
N PRO A 148 -1.16 10.21 12.27
CA PRO A 148 0.05 10.40 11.50
C PRO A 148 1.18 11.03 12.31
N ASN A 149 2.39 10.57 12.05
CA ASN A 149 3.65 11.05 12.62
C ASN A 149 4.79 10.93 11.59
N GLN A 150 6.03 11.25 12.00
CA GLN A 150 7.21 11.26 11.11
C GLN A 150 7.63 9.90 10.53
N ASN A 151 7.05 8.82 11.00
CA ASN A 151 7.30 7.48 10.50
C ASN A 151 6.14 6.96 9.64
N THR A 152 5.03 7.68 9.56
CA THR A 152 3.84 7.21 8.82
C THR A 152 4.14 7.12 7.33
N GLY A 153 4.02 5.90 6.79
CA GLY A 153 4.08 5.61 5.36
C GLY A 153 2.76 5.01 4.87
N PHE A 154 2.56 5.00 3.55
CA PHE A 154 1.39 4.38 2.94
C PHE A 154 1.68 3.91 1.50
N ASP A 155 0.85 2.99 1.04
CA ASP A 155 0.76 2.53 -0.36
C ASP A 155 -0.73 2.50 -0.72
N ILE A 156 -1.14 3.22 -1.76
CA ILE A 156 -2.55 3.41 -2.11
C ILE A 156 -2.80 3.18 -3.59
N SER A 157 -3.92 2.54 -3.94
CA SER A 157 -4.35 2.36 -5.34
C SER A 157 -5.74 2.95 -5.57
N PHE A 158 -5.86 3.87 -6.53
CA PHE A 158 -7.11 4.58 -6.80
C PHE A 158 -7.29 5.01 -8.26
N SER A 159 -8.52 5.38 -8.64
CA SER A 159 -8.86 5.91 -9.96
C SER A 159 -10.06 6.86 -9.87
N ASP A 160 -10.03 7.93 -10.66
CA ASP A 160 -11.19 8.78 -10.96
C ASP A 160 -11.72 8.41 -12.36
N PRO A 161 -12.74 7.55 -12.46
CA PRO A 161 -13.24 7.06 -13.75
C PRO A 161 -13.95 8.14 -14.58
N ASP A 162 -14.49 9.17 -13.93
CA ASP A 162 -15.28 10.19 -14.62
C ASP A 162 -14.43 11.40 -15.03
N GLY A 163 -13.19 11.52 -14.53
CA GLY A 163 -12.31 12.66 -14.77
C GLY A 163 -12.96 13.99 -14.35
N ASN A 164 -13.91 13.93 -13.43
CA ASN A 164 -14.77 15.06 -13.08
C ASN A 164 -13.97 16.09 -12.26
N ILE A 165 -14.25 17.36 -12.51
CA ILE A 165 -13.45 18.56 -12.16
C ILE A 165 -13.42 18.91 -10.65
N ASN A 166 -13.52 17.93 -9.75
CA ASN A 166 -13.62 18.20 -8.32
C ASN A 166 -12.30 17.95 -7.61
N SER A 167 -11.64 19.04 -7.21
CA SER A 167 -10.55 18.98 -6.24
C SER A 167 -11.08 18.54 -4.88
N GLY A 168 -10.40 17.58 -4.27
CA GLY A 168 -10.80 17.02 -2.98
C GLY A 168 -9.68 16.23 -2.33
N THR A 169 -9.89 15.82 -1.08
CA THR A 169 -8.89 15.10 -0.31
C THR A 169 -9.14 13.60 -0.34
N MET A 170 -8.22 12.85 -0.94
CA MET A 170 -8.29 11.40 -1.03
C MET A 170 -8.05 10.75 0.34
N MET A 171 -7.08 11.26 1.09
CA MET A 171 -6.95 10.92 2.50
C MET A 171 -6.26 12.06 3.23
N GLY A 172 -6.67 12.34 4.47
CA GLY A 172 -6.07 13.45 5.17
C GLY A 172 -6.34 13.52 6.65
N SER A 173 -5.33 14.00 7.35
CA SER A 173 -5.43 14.49 8.73
C SER A 173 -4.57 15.73 8.87
N LYS A 174 -5.07 16.75 9.56
CA LYS A 174 -4.29 17.93 9.90
C LYS A 174 -4.68 18.54 11.24
N ASN A 175 -3.77 19.32 11.80
CA ASN A 175 -4.03 20.26 12.88
C ASN A 175 -3.52 21.65 12.49
N LEU A 176 -3.52 22.60 13.43
CA LEU A 176 -3.12 23.99 13.18
C LEU A 176 -1.67 24.16 12.70
N GLU A 177 -0.80 23.17 12.92
CA GLU A 177 0.63 23.28 12.67
C GLU A 177 1.14 22.28 11.63
N ASN A 178 0.49 21.12 11.49
CA ASN A 178 0.98 20.00 10.71
C ASN A 178 -0.13 19.33 9.87
N GLY A 179 0.23 18.86 8.68
CA GLY A 179 -0.63 18.07 7.80
C GLY A 179 -0.02 16.72 7.41
N PHE A 180 -0.89 15.74 7.20
CA PHE A 180 -0.63 14.50 6.48
C PHE A 180 -1.81 14.32 5.52
N VAL A 181 -1.71 14.94 4.33
CA VAL A 181 -2.87 15.16 3.45
C VAL A 181 -2.50 14.86 2.01
N LEU A 182 -3.22 13.92 1.39
CA LEU A 182 -3.16 13.62 -0.03
C LEU A 182 -4.41 14.21 -0.68
N THR A 183 -4.24 15.32 -1.38
CA THR A 183 -5.28 15.99 -2.17
C THR A 183 -5.11 15.61 -3.63
N THR A 184 -6.22 15.42 -4.35
CA THR A 184 -6.21 15.16 -5.79
C THR A 184 -7.07 16.18 -6.51
N TYR A 185 -6.70 16.50 -7.76
CA TYR A 185 -7.42 17.42 -8.63
C TYR A 185 -7.18 17.04 -10.09
N THR A 186 -8.07 17.43 -10.98
CA THR A 186 -7.97 17.19 -12.42
C THR A 186 -7.64 18.50 -13.14
N ASN A 187 -6.57 18.49 -13.95
CA ASN A 187 -6.17 19.60 -14.82
C ASN A 187 -5.90 19.02 -16.22
N ASP A 188 -6.43 19.65 -17.27
CA ASP A 188 -6.20 19.28 -18.69
C ASP A 188 -6.27 17.75 -18.95
N ASP A 189 -7.38 17.12 -18.52
CA ASP A 189 -7.67 15.68 -18.64
C ASP A 189 -6.65 14.75 -17.92
N SER A 190 -5.82 15.30 -17.03
CA SER A 190 -4.83 14.56 -16.25
C SER A 190 -5.15 14.58 -14.76
N LEU A 191 -5.07 13.43 -14.10
CA LEU A 191 -5.22 13.31 -12.65
C LEU A 191 -3.93 13.77 -11.96
N ASN A 192 -4.07 14.81 -11.16
CA ASN A 192 -3.01 15.47 -10.41
C ASN A 192 -3.34 15.46 -8.90
N GLY A 193 -2.47 16.07 -8.10
CA GLY A 193 -2.63 16.15 -6.66
C GLY A 193 -1.35 16.57 -5.95
N THR A 194 -1.46 16.64 -4.63
CA THR A 194 -0.44 17.22 -3.75
C THR A 194 -0.43 16.45 -2.44
N PHE A 195 0.76 16.27 -1.87
CA PHE A 195 0.95 15.64 -0.57
C PHE A 195 1.56 16.62 0.44
N ILE A 196 0.83 16.90 1.52
CA ILE A 196 1.28 17.69 2.67
C ILE A 196 1.80 16.76 3.75
N TYR A 197 3.00 17.02 4.27
CA TYR A 197 3.65 16.22 5.31
C TYR A 197 4.39 17.09 6.33
N GLY A 198 3.97 17.04 7.59
CA GLY A 198 4.55 17.83 8.67
C GLY A 198 4.16 19.31 8.60
N LYS A 199 5.10 20.21 8.96
CA LYS A 199 4.81 21.64 9.12
C LYS A 199 4.43 22.28 7.79
N GLU A 200 3.33 23.03 7.79
CA GLU A 200 2.65 23.59 6.61
C GLU A 200 3.43 24.68 5.81
N ILE A 201 4.76 24.72 5.80
CA ILE A 201 5.54 25.74 5.07
C ILE A 201 6.79 25.15 4.39
N ASP A 202 6.58 24.62 3.19
CA ASP A 202 7.37 24.97 2.00
C ASP A 202 6.42 24.74 0.82
N ASP A 203 6.19 25.79 0.05
CA ASP A 203 5.24 25.98 -1.05
C ASP A 203 5.59 25.11 -2.28
N ALA A 204 5.85 23.83 -2.05
CA ALA A 204 5.96 22.84 -3.11
C ALA A 204 4.54 22.42 -3.49
N GLN A 205 3.85 23.30 -4.23
CA GLN A 205 2.87 22.85 -5.22
C GLN A 205 3.63 21.96 -6.22
N ASN A 206 3.93 20.73 -5.80
CA ASN A 206 4.32 19.70 -6.71
C ASN A 206 3.01 19.32 -7.39
N ASN A 207 2.77 19.88 -8.57
CA ASN A 207 1.97 19.17 -9.57
C ASN A 207 2.54 17.77 -9.64
N PHE A 208 1.69 16.74 -9.65
CA PHE A 208 2.14 15.37 -9.86
C PHE A 208 2.76 15.25 -11.26
N ASP A 209 4.04 15.58 -11.35
CA ASP A 209 5.01 14.77 -12.04
C ASP A 209 5.89 14.18 -10.92
N GLU A 210 5.42 13.03 -10.44
CA GLU A 210 6.14 12.02 -9.67
C GLU A 210 6.65 12.42 -8.26
N ASP A 211 5.90 12.01 -7.23
CA ASP A 211 6.23 10.88 -6.33
C ASP A 211 5.15 10.71 -5.24
N VAL A 212 5.20 9.69 -4.39
CA VAL A 212 4.12 9.06 -3.57
C VAL A 212 3.89 7.70 -4.23
N HIS A 213 4.01 6.60 -3.49
CA HIS A 213 3.60 5.28 -3.99
C HIS A 213 2.06 5.23 -4.10
N ILE A 214 1.59 5.72 -5.24
CA ILE A 214 0.21 5.61 -5.73
C ILE A 214 0.26 4.58 -6.86
N SER A 215 -0.33 3.40 -6.64
CA SER A 215 -0.48 2.40 -7.69
C SER A 215 -1.71 2.72 -8.54
N LEU A 216 -1.51 3.39 -9.68
CA LEU A 216 -2.50 3.47 -10.76
C LEU A 216 -2.29 2.27 -11.69
N LYS A 217 -3.34 1.44 -11.88
CA LYS A 217 -3.33 0.27 -12.76
C LYS A 217 -2.59 0.58 -14.08
N ASN A 218 -1.48 -0.11 -14.30
CA ASN A 218 -0.59 -0.09 -15.48
C ASN A 218 0.56 0.96 -15.54
N LYS A 219 0.84 1.73 -14.48
CA LYS A 219 2.14 2.40 -14.30
C LYS A 219 2.56 2.39 -12.83
N VAL A 220 3.69 1.75 -12.54
CA VAL A 220 4.34 1.79 -11.24
C VAL A 220 5.14 3.10 -11.16
N TYR A 221 4.75 4.01 -10.27
CA TYR A 221 5.55 5.20 -9.94
C TYR A 221 6.47 4.86 -8.75
N ASN A 222 7.77 4.77 -9.02
CA ASN A 222 8.82 4.32 -8.09
C ASN A 222 9.82 5.45 -7.81
N GLU A 223 9.43 6.50 -7.11
CA GLU A 223 10.44 7.40 -6.57
C GLU A 223 10.19 7.76 -5.07
N LEU A 224 11.25 8.27 -4.44
CA LEU A 224 11.37 8.43 -3.00
C LEU A 224 11.45 9.92 -2.67
N PHE A 225 10.41 10.50 -2.08
CA PHE A 225 10.52 11.84 -1.53
C PHE A 225 11.55 11.87 -0.39
N PRO A 226 12.58 12.74 -0.46
CA PRO A 226 13.39 13.02 0.71
C PRO A 226 12.56 13.85 1.67
N LEU A 227 11.75 13.19 2.51
CA LEU A 227 11.11 13.84 3.64
C LEU A 227 12.23 14.45 4.48
N LYS A 228 12.29 15.79 4.55
CA LYS A 228 13.20 16.48 5.48
C LYS A 228 12.92 15.89 6.86
N THR A 229 13.96 15.42 7.56
CA THR A 229 13.78 14.84 8.90
C THR A 229 13.10 15.87 9.81
N GLN A 230 11.81 15.68 10.06
CA GLN A 230 10.98 16.56 10.86
C GLN A 230 10.20 15.70 11.83
N GLN A 231 10.20 16.08 13.10
CA GLN A 231 9.32 15.48 14.10
C GLN A 231 8.00 16.23 14.09
N PHE A 232 6.90 15.51 13.88
CA PHE A 232 5.55 16.04 14.03
C PHE A 232 4.63 14.93 14.52
N ALA A 233 3.52 15.34 15.12
CA ALA A 233 2.44 14.45 15.48
C ALA A 233 1.12 15.17 15.22
N ILE A 234 0.19 14.45 14.60
CA ILE A 234 -1.18 14.90 14.43
C ILE A 234 -2.05 13.98 15.29
N ASN A 235 -2.79 14.58 16.21
CA ASN A 235 -3.57 13.88 17.24
C ASN A 235 -5.01 13.57 16.80
N VAL A 236 -5.29 13.68 15.51
CA VAL A 236 -6.58 13.29 14.91
C VAL A 236 -6.32 12.28 13.78
N PRO A 237 -7.23 11.31 13.57
CA PRO A 237 -6.95 10.21 12.66
C PRO A 237 -7.03 10.63 11.19
N ILE A 238 -6.24 9.96 10.35
CA ILE A 238 -6.41 9.98 8.89
C ILE A 238 -7.80 9.44 8.57
N VAL A 239 -8.55 10.21 7.78
CA VAL A 239 -9.78 9.73 7.15
C VAL A 239 -9.55 9.54 5.65
N LEU A 240 -10.26 8.59 5.05
CA LEU A 240 -10.28 8.37 3.60
C LEU A 240 -11.47 9.09 2.97
N PHE A 241 -11.32 9.51 1.72
CA PHE A 241 -12.29 10.26 0.91
C PHE A 241 -12.65 11.65 1.45
N ALA A 242 -11.89 12.17 2.41
CA ALA A 242 -12.05 13.49 2.99
C ALA A 242 -10.78 13.96 3.71
N LEU A 243 -10.80 15.21 4.18
CA LEU A 243 -9.83 15.76 5.12
C LEU A 243 -10.41 15.79 6.53
N ASN A 244 -9.68 15.25 7.51
CA ASN A 244 -9.93 15.49 8.93
C ASN A 244 -9.09 16.67 9.44
N ASP A 245 -9.68 17.86 9.50
CA ASP A 245 -9.03 19.07 10.02
C ASP A 245 -9.43 19.27 11.48
N ASN A 246 -8.57 18.80 12.40
CA ASN A 246 -8.78 18.94 13.84
C ASN A 246 -10.17 18.44 14.31
N ASN A 247 -10.57 17.25 13.86
CA ASN A 247 -11.89 16.61 14.07
C ASN A 247 -13.06 17.20 13.27
N ILE A 248 -12.79 18.09 12.32
CA ILE A 248 -13.79 18.56 11.36
C ILE A 248 -13.53 17.88 10.01
N VAL A 249 -14.43 17.00 9.59
CA VAL A 249 -14.34 16.30 8.30
C VAL A 249 -14.91 17.18 7.19
N LYS A 250 -14.09 17.49 6.18
CA LYS A 250 -14.44 18.37 5.04
C LYS A 250 -13.67 17.96 3.77
N GLU A 251 -13.84 18.69 2.68
CA GLU A 251 -13.10 18.48 1.41
C GLU A 251 -13.23 17.04 0.90
N HIS A 252 -14.46 16.52 0.94
CA HIS A 252 -14.77 15.17 0.49
C HIS A 252 -14.51 15.02 -1.00
N ILE A 253 -14.21 13.80 -1.42
CA ILE A 253 -14.00 13.46 -2.83
C ILE A 253 -14.78 12.21 -3.23
N GLY A 254 -15.24 12.20 -4.48
CA GLY A 254 -15.76 11.00 -5.13
C GLY A 254 -14.67 10.37 -6.00
N ILE A 255 -14.31 9.12 -5.72
CA ILE A 255 -13.21 8.41 -6.38
C ILE A 255 -13.28 6.92 -6.02
N GLN A 256 -12.65 6.07 -6.83
CA GLN A 256 -12.54 4.63 -6.61
C GLN A 256 -11.26 4.29 -5.85
N LEU A 257 -11.36 3.47 -4.81
CA LEU A 257 -10.23 2.93 -4.05
C LEU A 257 -10.15 1.41 -4.24
N TYR A 258 -8.99 0.95 -4.68
CA TYR A 258 -8.68 -0.45 -4.97
C TYR A 258 -7.88 -1.13 -3.83
N GLY A 259 -7.22 -0.34 -2.97
CA GLY A 259 -6.47 -0.86 -1.82
C GLY A 259 -5.66 0.22 -1.13
N LEU A 260 -5.32 0.00 0.14
CA LEU A 260 -4.52 0.94 0.94
C LEU A 260 -3.78 0.23 2.08
N LYS A 261 -2.48 0.42 2.17
CA LYS A 261 -1.65 0.01 3.32
C LYS A 261 -1.16 1.23 4.08
N PHE A 262 -1.02 1.11 5.41
CA PHE A 262 -0.32 2.08 6.24
C PHE A 262 0.82 1.42 7.01
N TYR A 263 1.89 2.19 7.24
CA TYR A 263 3.09 1.76 7.95
C TYR A 263 3.46 2.75 9.06
N ASP A 264 4.05 2.25 10.15
CA ASP A 264 4.83 3.05 11.11
C ASP A 264 6.29 2.62 11.00
N GLY A 265 7.09 3.40 10.27
CA GLY A 265 8.45 3.05 9.93
C GLY A 265 8.44 1.90 8.92
N ASN A 266 8.81 0.70 9.37
CA ASN A 266 8.76 -0.52 8.56
C ASN A 266 7.61 -1.45 8.98
N ASP A 267 6.90 -1.15 10.07
CA ASP A 267 5.86 -2.02 10.57
C ASP A 267 4.56 -1.75 9.81
N LEU A 268 3.99 -2.78 9.16
CA LEU A 268 2.67 -2.71 8.54
C LEU A 268 1.61 -2.60 9.64
N ILE A 269 0.92 -1.46 9.69
CA ILE A 269 -0.09 -1.18 10.73
C ILE A 269 -1.53 -1.28 10.21
N ARG A 270 -1.76 -1.18 8.89
CA ARG A 270 -3.07 -1.42 8.24
C ARG A 270 -2.85 -2.03 6.86
N ASP A 271 -3.72 -2.96 6.48
CA ASP A 271 -3.76 -3.52 5.13
C ASP A 271 -5.22 -3.62 4.67
N PHE A 272 -5.72 -2.54 4.07
CA PHE A 272 -7.11 -2.37 3.70
C PHE A 272 -7.39 -2.91 2.29
N VAL A 273 -8.35 -3.83 2.22
CA VAL A 273 -8.88 -4.37 0.96
C VAL A 273 -10.37 -4.05 0.79
N PRO A 274 -10.82 -3.63 -0.41
CA PRO A 274 -12.23 -3.42 -0.74
C PRO A 274 -13.07 -4.69 -0.58
N CYS A 275 -14.15 -4.60 0.18
CA CYS A 275 -15.09 -5.70 0.34
C CYS A 275 -16.50 -5.22 0.69
N TYR A 276 -17.45 -6.15 0.74
CA TYR A 276 -18.71 -5.94 1.44
C TYR A 276 -18.98 -7.06 2.44
N ARG A 277 -19.73 -6.73 3.49
CA ARG A 277 -20.24 -7.70 4.45
C ARG A 277 -21.48 -8.38 3.89
N LYS A 278 -21.43 -9.70 3.71
CA LYS A 278 -22.51 -10.48 3.07
C LYS A 278 -23.84 -10.42 3.82
N LYS A 279 -23.81 -10.31 5.15
CA LYS A 279 -25.00 -10.33 6.00
C LYS A 279 -25.99 -9.21 5.70
N ASP A 280 -25.50 -8.02 5.35
CA ASP A 280 -26.33 -6.82 5.17
C ASP A 280 -25.95 -6.00 3.93
N GLY A 281 -24.99 -6.48 3.12
CA GLY A 281 -24.54 -5.79 1.92
C GLY A 281 -23.70 -4.54 2.17
N THR A 282 -23.33 -4.25 3.43
CA THR A 282 -22.59 -3.02 3.76
C THR A 282 -21.22 -3.04 3.07
N VAL A 283 -20.98 -2.05 2.23
CA VAL A 283 -19.70 -1.84 1.52
C VAL A 283 -18.69 -1.11 2.41
N GLY A 284 -17.43 -1.53 2.38
CA GLY A 284 -16.37 -0.93 3.18
C GLY A 284 -14.99 -1.53 2.91
N LEU A 285 -14.11 -1.45 3.89
CA LEU A 285 -12.75 -1.97 3.83
C LEU A 285 -12.54 -2.99 4.93
N TYR A 286 -11.93 -4.12 4.60
CA TYR A 286 -11.43 -5.06 5.59
C TYR A 286 -9.94 -4.82 5.81
N ASP A 287 -9.54 -4.63 7.06
CA ASP A 287 -8.15 -4.52 7.47
C ASP A 287 -7.61 -5.92 7.79
N LEU A 288 -6.79 -6.46 6.88
CA LEU A 288 -6.17 -7.78 7.02
C LEU A 288 -5.19 -7.82 8.18
N ALA A 289 -4.47 -6.72 8.45
CA ALA A 289 -3.48 -6.66 9.53
C ALA A 289 -4.11 -6.74 10.93
N ASN A 290 -5.33 -6.22 11.10
CA ASN A 290 -6.01 -6.16 12.41
C ASN A 290 -7.33 -6.94 12.46
N ALA A 291 -7.67 -7.69 11.40
CA ALA A 291 -8.89 -8.48 11.26
C ALA A 291 -10.17 -7.68 11.59
N LYS A 292 -10.29 -6.47 11.02
CA LYS A 292 -11.37 -5.52 11.36
C LYS A 292 -12.02 -4.92 10.12
N PHE A 293 -13.35 -4.85 10.12
CA PHE A 293 -14.12 -4.20 9.06
C PHE A 293 -14.41 -2.74 9.38
N TYR A 294 -14.22 -1.87 8.39
CA TYR A 294 -14.40 -0.43 8.45
C TYR A 294 -15.48 0.00 7.45
N THR A 295 -16.41 0.82 7.90
CA THR A 295 -17.59 1.23 7.13
C THR A 295 -17.67 2.75 7.01
N ASN A 296 -18.60 3.21 6.18
CA ASN A 296 -18.88 4.64 6.03
C ASN A 296 -19.18 5.31 7.40
N ASN A 297 -18.52 6.43 7.65
CA ASN A 297 -18.78 7.34 8.77
C ASN A 297 -19.50 8.63 8.33
N GLY A 298 -19.67 8.84 7.02
CA GLY A 298 -20.41 9.95 6.41
C GLY A 298 -21.87 9.61 6.13
N THR A 299 -22.39 10.13 5.02
CA THR A 299 -23.76 9.87 4.56
C THR A 299 -23.77 9.07 3.26
N SER A 300 -24.95 8.58 2.85
CA SER A 300 -25.12 7.69 1.69
C SER A 300 -24.35 6.37 1.83
N GLU A 301 -24.41 5.51 0.83
CA GLU A 301 -23.66 4.24 0.80
C GLU A 301 -22.51 4.36 -0.20
N PHE A 302 -21.43 3.61 0.04
CA PHE A 302 -20.38 3.43 -0.96
C PHE A 302 -20.92 2.58 -2.12
N GLN A 303 -20.50 2.90 -3.34
CA GLN A 303 -20.64 1.98 -4.47
C GLN A 303 -19.45 0.99 -4.48
N LYS A 304 -19.56 -0.06 -5.29
CA LYS A 304 -18.52 -1.10 -5.38
C LYS A 304 -18.39 -1.63 -6.80
N GLY A 305 -17.20 -2.11 -7.14
CA GLY A 305 -16.93 -2.88 -8.36
C GLY A 305 -17.50 -4.30 -8.31
N ASN A 306 -17.09 -5.12 -9.28
CA ASN A 306 -17.51 -6.51 -9.34
C ASN A 306 -16.96 -7.29 -8.14
N ASP A 307 -17.67 -8.37 -7.81
CA ASP A 307 -17.18 -9.38 -6.89
C ASP A 307 -15.95 -10.03 -7.51
N VAL A 308 -14.84 -10.01 -6.78
CA VAL A 308 -13.62 -10.66 -7.25
C VAL A 308 -13.76 -12.13 -6.89
N GLN A 309 -13.85 -12.97 -7.94
CA GLN A 309 -14.06 -14.41 -7.84
C GLN A 309 -12.77 -15.19 -7.97
#